data_AF-A0A853DT68-F1
#
_entry.id   AF-A0A853DT68-F1
#
_cell.length_a   1.000
_cell.length_b   1.000
_cell.length_c   1.000
_cell.angle_alpha   90.00
_cell.angle_beta   90.00
_cell.angle_gamma   90.00
#
_symmetry.space_group_name_H-M   'P 1'
#
loop_
_entity.id
_entity.type
_entity.pdbx_description
1 polymer ?
#
loop_
_entity_poly.entity_id
_entity_poly.type
_entity_poly.pdbx_seq_one_letter_code
_entity_poly.pdbx_strand_id
1 'polypeptide(L)'
;MSSLLYSIGRWAFRARKLVVSLWLLVLVLLAGGAVAFNQGTDNTFSIPGTESQEALDTLSRTFPQVSGTSAQIVVVAPDGETV
;
A
#
# COMPACT_ATOMS: atom_id res chain seq x y z
N MET A 1 4.47 41.36 -10.71
CA MET A 1 4.63 40.24 -9.75
C MET A 1 5.19 38.95 -10.39
N SER A 2 5.83 39.03 -11.58
CA SER A 2 6.48 37.89 -12.26
C SER A 2 7.99 37.83 -12.05
N SER A 3 8.60 38.89 -11.50
CA SER A 3 10.04 38.99 -11.27
C SER A 3 10.56 37.95 -10.28
N LEU A 4 9.75 37.58 -9.29
CA LEU A 4 10.07 36.54 -8.31
C LEU A 4 10.15 35.14 -8.95
N LEU A 5 9.19 34.79 -9.82
CA LEU A 5 9.23 33.51 -10.53
C LEU A 5 10.43 33.46 -11.50
N TYR A 6 10.74 34.58 -12.16
CA TYR A 6 11.88 34.67 -13.06
C TYR A 6 13.22 34.54 -12.32
N SER A 7 13.37 35.17 -11.15
CA SER A 7 14.61 35.07 -10.36
C SER A 7 14.80 33.65 -9.79
N ILE A 8 13.73 33.03 -9.28
CA ILE A 8 13.74 31.65 -8.79
C ILE A 8 14.07 30.67 -9.93
N GLY A 9 13.41 30.81 -11.08
CA GLY A 9 13.67 29.96 -12.25
C GLY A 9 15.10 30.11 -12.77
N ARG A 10 15.63 31.34 -12.82
CA ARG A 10 17.00 31.59 -13.27
C ARG A 10 18.05 31.07 -12.29
N TRP A 11 17.77 31.13 -10.98
CA TRP A 11 18.63 30.54 -9.95
C TRP A 11 18.58 29.01 -10.00
N ALA A 12 17.40 28.42 -10.12
CA ALA A 12 17.22 26.97 -10.26
C ALA A 12 17.95 26.43 -11.51
N PHE A 13 17.93 27.17 -12.63
CA PHE A 13 18.64 26.78 -13.84
C PHE A 13 20.17 26.88 -13.70
N ARG A 14 20.67 27.91 -13.00
CA ARG A 14 22.10 28.07 -12.75
C ARG A 14 22.63 27.04 -11.75
N ALA A 15 21.80 26.64 -10.79
CA ALA A 15 22.08 25.58 -9.82
C ALA A 15 21.48 24.22 -10.20
N ARG A 16 21.27 23.95 -11.51
CA ARG A 16 20.52 22.77 -12.00
C ARG A 16 20.96 21.44 -11.37
N LYS A 17 22.26 21.25 -11.14
CA LYS A 17 22.80 20.03 -10.54
C LYS A 17 22.34 19.87 -9.08
N LEU A 18 22.38 20.96 -8.29
CA LEU A 18 21.91 20.95 -6.90
C LEU A 18 20.40 20.72 -6.83
N VAL A 19 19.61 21.36 -7.70
CA VAL A 19 18.16 21.19 -7.74
C VAL A 19 17.79 19.75 -8.07
N VAL A 20 18.45 19.15 -9.07
CA VAL A 20 18.22 17.75 -9.44
C VAL A 20 18.65 16.81 -8.32
N SER A 21 19.83 17.01 -7.72
CA SER A 21 20.29 16.19 -6.59
C SER A 21 19.36 16.28 -5.38
N LEU A 22 18.86 17.48 -5.07
CA LEU A 22 17.89 17.69 -4.00
C LEU A 22 16.60 16.91 -4.26
N TRP A 23 16.05 17.01 -5.47
CA TRP A 23 14.84 16.27 -5.84
C TRP A 23 15.04 14.76 -5.81
N LEU A 24 16.18 14.26 -6.30
CA LEU A 24 16.52 12.84 -6.21
C LEU A 24 16.61 12.39 -4.75
N LEU A 25 17.25 13.19 -3.89
CA LEU A 25 17.35 12.89 -2.46
C LEU A 25 15.97 12.84 -1.80
N VAL A 26 15.08 13.80 -2.11
CA VAL A 26 13.69 13.80 -1.63
C VAL A 26 12.95 12.55 -2.09
N LEU A 27 13.07 12.17 -3.37
CA LEU A 27 12.42 10.96 -3.89
C LEU A 27 12.95 9.69 -3.22
N VAL A 28 14.26 9.59 -3.00
CA VAL A 28 14.87 8.45 -2.30
C VAL A 28 14.39 8.38 -0.86
N LEU A 29 14.29 9.50 -0.15
CA LEU A 29 13.77 9.54 1.20
C LEU A 29 12.29 9.12 1.25
N LEU A 30 11.46 9.59 0.31
CA LEU A 30 10.06 9.21 0.23
C LEU A 30 9.88 7.74 -0.12
N ALA A 31 10.63 7.23 -1.10
CA ALA A 31 10.58 5.82 -1.48
C ALA A 31 11.10 4.91 -0.36
N GLY A 32 12.22 5.26 0.25
CA GLY A 32 12.79 4.54 1.39
C GLY A 32 11.86 4.56 2.60
N GLY A 33 11.25 5.71 2.89
CA GLY A 33 10.22 5.85 3.92
C GLY A 33 8.99 5.00 3.62
N ALA A 34 8.47 5.07 2.40
CA ALA A 34 7.33 4.25 1.99
C ALA A 34 7.63 2.77 2.17
N VAL A 35 8.81 2.29 1.77
CA VAL A 35 9.22 0.89 1.97
C VAL A 35 9.40 0.54 3.45
N ALA A 36 10.07 1.40 4.22
CA ALA A 36 10.33 1.16 5.65
C ALA A 36 9.06 1.19 6.51
N PHE A 37 8.09 2.01 6.15
CA PHE A 37 6.80 2.15 6.84
C PHE A 37 5.66 1.38 6.15
N ASN A 38 5.96 0.56 5.13
CA ASN A 38 4.96 -0.26 4.47
C ASN A 38 4.52 -1.41 5.40
N GLN A 39 3.54 -1.15 6.26
CA GLN A 39 2.94 -2.19 7.11
C GLN A 39 2.00 -3.13 6.34
N GLY A 40 1.94 -3.02 5.01
CA GLY A 40 0.97 -3.71 4.18
C GLY A 40 -0.39 -3.01 4.24
N THR A 41 -1.24 -3.28 3.24
CA THR A 41 -2.64 -2.89 3.29
C THR A 41 -3.36 -3.84 4.24
N ASP A 42 -3.79 -3.33 5.39
CA ASP A 42 -4.68 -4.06 6.31
C ASP A 42 -6.03 -4.27 5.61
N ASN A 43 -6.17 -5.42 4.95
CA ASN A 43 -7.44 -5.86 4.35
C ASN A 43 -8.42 -6.40 5.40
N THR A 44 -8.04 -6.36 6.68
CA THR A 44 -8.91 -6.66 7.82
C THR A 44 -9.79 -5.44 8.09
N PHE A 45 -10.95 -5.39 7.44
CA PHE A 45 -12.04 -4.50 7.82
C PHE A 45 -12.64 -4.95 9.17
N SER A 46 -11.91 -4.74 10.27
CA SER A 46 -12.45 -4.89 11.62
C SER A 46 -13.05 -3.56 12.06
N ILE A 47 -14.38 -3.51 12.22
CA ILE A 47 -15.06 -2.36 12.82
C ILE A 47 -15.08 -2.60 14.33
N PRO A 48 -14.23 -1.91 15.12
CA PRO A 48 -14.12 -2.16 16.55
C PRO A 48 -15.42 -1.74 17.25
N GLY A 49 -15.93 -2.57 18.16
CA GLY A 49 -17.10 -2.27 18.99
C GLY A 49 -18.45 -2.74 18.44
N THR A 50 -18.47 -3.64 17.46
CA THR A 50 -19.72 -4.28 16.98
C THR A 50 -19.83 -5.71 17.52
N GLU A 51 -21.02 -6.11 17.96
CA GLU A 51 -21.35 -7.48 18.39
C GLU A 51 -20.94 -8.54 17.34
N SER A 52 -21.02 -8.18 16.06
CA SER A 52 -20.60 -9.02 14.93
C SER A 52 -19.12 -9.36 14.98
N GLN A 53 -18.26 -8.45 15.45
CA GLN A 53 -16.81 -8.70 15.58
C GLN A 53 -16.51 -9.65 16.75
N GLU A 54 -17.21 -9.53 17.88
CA GLU A 54 -17.06 -10.43 19.03
C GLU A 54 -17.54 -11.86 18.72
N ALA A 55 -18.62 -11.97 17.93
CA ALA A 55 -19.08 -13.25 17.39
C ALA A 55 -18.04 -13.88 16.45
N LEU A 56 -17.43 -13.09 15.56
CA LEU A 56 -16.36 -13.57 14.67
C LEU A 56 -15.09 -13.95 15.45
N ASP A 57 -14.71 -13.21 16.50
CA ASP A 57 -13.57 -13.52 17.36
C ASP A 57 -13.79 -14.81 18.16
N THR A 58 -15.03 -15.06 18.62
CA THR A 58 -15.43 -16.28 19.32
C THR A 58 -15.48 -17.47 18.38
N LEU A 59 -16.00 -17.28 17.16
CA LEU A 59 -15.98 -18.28 16.11
C LEU A 59 -14.55 -18.66 15.72
N SER A 60 -13.64 -17.68 15.62
CA SER A 60 -12.22 -17.90 15.33
C SER A 60 -11.48 -18.65 16.43
N ARG A 61 -11.83 -18.39 17.70
CA ARG A 61 -11.27 -19.13 18.84
C ARG A 61 -11.76 -20.56 18.95
N THR A 62 -13.02 -20.81 18.59
CA THR A 62 -13.67 -22.12 18.80
C THR A 62 -13.55 -23.03 17.58
N PHE A 63 -13.62 -22.46 16.38
CA PHE A 63 -13.53 -23.16 15.12
C PHE A 63 -12.60 -22.41 14.15
N PRO A 64 -11.27 -22.51 14.35
CA PRO A 64 -10.28 -21.77 13.56
C PRO A 64 -10.31 -22.11 12.06
N GLN A 65 -10.90 -23.25 11.69
CA GLN A 65 -11.03 -23.77 10.34
C GLN A 65 -12.23 -23.22 9.54
N VAL A 66 -13.13 -22.46 10.19
CA VAL A 66 -14.18 -21.66 9.51
C VAL A 66 -13.96 -20.16 9.68
N SER A 67 -12.99 -19.74 10.49
CA SER A 67 -12.60 -18.34 10.60
C SER A 67 -11.63 -17.94 9.51
N GLY A 68 -12.14 -17.27 8.51
CA GLY A 68 -11.35 -16.72 7.41
C GLY A 68 -12.17 -16.67 6.13
N THR A 69 -11.72 -15.85 5.19
CA THR A 69 -12.28 -15.81 3.84
C THR A 69 -12.01 -17.17 3.17
N SER A 70 -13.06 -17.90 2.79
CA SER A 70 -12.92 -19.16 2.07
C SER A 70 -12.26 -18.91 0.71
N ALA A 71 -11.02 -19.38 0.51
CA ALA A 71 -10.38 -19.36 -0.79
C ALA A 71 -10.93 -20.51 -1.63
N GLN A 72 -11.82 -20.20 -2.59
CA GLN A 72 -12.34 -21.19 -3.53
C GLN A 72 -11.44 -21.21 -4.78
N ILE A 73 -10.69 -22.28 -4.96
CA ILE A 73 -9.92 -22.53 -6.18
C ILE A 73 -10.77 -23.42 -7.08
N VAL A 74 -11.22 -22.89 -8.21
CA VAL A 74 -11.94 -23.66 -9.23
C VAL A 74 -10.93 -24.07 -10.30
N VAL A 75 -10.63 -25.36 -10.38
CA VAL A 75 -9.81 -25.95 -11.45
C VAL A 75 -10.76 -26.53 -12.50
N VAL A 76 -10.68 -26.03 -13.72
CA VAL A 76 -11.39 -26.60 -14.88
C VAL A 76 -10.36 -27.30 -15.75
N ALA A 77 -10.49 -28.62 -15.91
CA ALA A 77 -9.67 -29.36 -16.87
C ALA A 77 -10.18 -29.12 -18.30
N PRO A 78 -9.29 -29.04 -19.31
CA PRO A 78 -9.68 -29.04 -20.72
C PRO A 78 -10.44 -30.32 -21.10
N ASP A 79 -11.30 -30.22 -22.13
CA ASP A 79 -12.11 -31.36 -22.60
C ASP A 79 -11.23 -32.59 -22.90
N GLY A 80 -11.49 -33.69 -22.18
CA GLY A 80 -10.81 -34.97 -22.36
C GLY A 80 -9.71 -35.27 -21.32
N GLU A 81 -9.41 -34.35 -20.40
CA GLU A 81 -8.49 -34.59 -19.29
C GLU A 81 -9.22 -34.52 -17.94
N THR A 82 -8.80 -35.35 -16.99
CA THR A 82 -9.29 -35.32 -15.61
C THR A 82 -8.25 -34.65 -14.72
N VAL A 83 -8.73 -33.82 -13.79
CA VAL A 83 -7.93 -33.14 -12.75
C VAL A 83 -7.21 -34.15 -11.86
#